data_AF-A0A937TDA7-F1
#
_entry.id   AF-A0A937TDA7-F1
#
_cell.length_a   1.000
_cell.length_b   1.000
_cell.length_c   1.000
_cell.angle_alpha   90.00
_cell.angle_beta   90.00
_cell.angle_gamma   90.00
#
_symmetry.space_group_name_H-M   'P 1'
#
loop_
_entity.id
_entity.type
_entity.pdbx_description
1 polymer ?
#
loop_
_entity_poly.entity_id
_entity_poly.type
_entity_poly.pdbx_seq_one_letter_code
_entity_poly.pdbx_strand_id
1 'polypeptide(L)'
;MRRRTAAQDLFAAAARKFPAKTLRSVYLAHLINATPILQTITGQMARRYDPGDEIRSTDFLHRIYEEYGQRGVVTNCVRHFLRTLSWFGCLKRLAPNQYRFDARLPVAEETFPLLVYSWLRGGLGSHQFTPSEFGEQPVFHFLDKAGLPDYFLKFSGVFWVVEKRMGLDRMTLKHTRIESLEEVLLNHLNCPPPCQGM
;
A
#
# COMPACT_ATOMS: atom_id res chain seq x y z
N MET A 1 7.38 -19.25 -16.78
CA MET A 1 7.93 -18.09 -16.03
C MET A 1 8.49 -17.09 -17.05
N ARG A 2 7.71 -16.08 -17.49
CA ARG A 2 8.18 -15.10 -18.48
C ARG A 2 9.15 -14.12 -17.81
N ARG A 3 10.39 -14.05 -18.31
CA ARG A 3 11.35 -12.98 -17.94
C ARG A 3 10.77 -11.65 -18.43
N ARG A 4 10.20 -10.84 -17.54
CA ARG A 4 9.91 -9.42 -17.83
C ARG A 4 11.23 -8.66 -17.79
N THR A 5 11.59 -8.01 -18.89
CA THR A 5 12.69 -7.05 -18.93
C THR A 5 12.36 -5.87 -18.02
N ALA A 6 13.37 -5.25 -17.38
CA ALA A 6 13.18 -4.12 -16.47
C ALA A 6 12.40 -2.92 -17.10
N ALA A 7 12.35 -2.85 -18.42
CA ALA A 7 11.55 -1.87 -19.17
C ALA A 7 10.02 -2.09 -19.08
N GLN A 8 9.58 -3.29 -18.71
CA GLN A 8 8.17 -3.67 -18.55
C GLN A 8 7.76 -3.86 -17.08
N ASP A 9 8.65 -3.57 -16.12
CA ASP A 9 8.32 -3.60 -14.71
C ASP A 9 7.70 -2.25 -14.29
N LEU A 10 6.43 -2.28 -13.89
CA LEU A 10 5.69 -1.10 -13.47
C LEU A 10 6.37 -0.31 -12.35
N PHE A 11 6.93 -1.01 -11.35
CA PHE A 11 7.56 -0.36 -10.21
C PHE A 11 8.94 0.20 -10.58
N ALA A 12 9.66 -0.44 -11.52
CA ALA A 12 10.88 0.12 -12.09
C ALA A 12 10.58 1.37 -12.94
N ALA A 13 9.50 1.35 -13.73
CA ALA A 13 9.05 2.53 -14.47
C ALA A 13 8.69 3.68 -13.52
N ALA A 14 7.95 3.39 -12.44
CA ALA A 14 7.61 4.38 -11.42
C ALA A 14 8.87 4.95 -10.73
N ALA A 15 9.85 4.10 -10.40
CA ALA A 15 11.12 4.49 -9.78
C ALA A 15 11.96 5.43 -10.65
N ARG A 16 11.82 5.35 -11.99
CA ARG A 16 12.49 6.28 -12.91
C ARG A 16 11.80 7.65 -12.98
N LYS A 17 10.49 7.72 -12.70
CA LYS A 17 9.69 8.95 -12.79
C LYS A 17 9.62 9.70 -11.47
N PHE A 18 9.54 8.99 -10.35
CA PHE A 18 9.27 9.60 -9.04
C PHE A 18 10.41 9.35 -8.06
N PRO A 19 10.71 10.30 -7.16
CA PRO A 19 11.72 10.10 -6.13
C PRO A 19 11.25 9.04 -5.12
N ALA A 20 12.20 8.34 -4.51
CA ALA A 20 11.91 7.25 -3.58
C ALA A 20 11.00 7.66 -2.40
N LYS A 21 11.07 8.92 -1.95
CA LYS A 21 10.20 9.47 -0.90
C LYS A 21 8.72 9.43 -1.30
N THR A 22 8.41 9.72 -2.56
CA THR A 22 7.04 9.74 -3.12
C THR A 22 6.48 8.33 -3.32
N LEU A 23 7.34 7.34 -3.59
CA LEU A 23 6.96 5.94 -3.78
C LEU A 23 6.91 5.14 -2.48
N ARG A 24 7.26 5.75 -1.35
CA ARG A 24 7.42 5.06 -0.08
C ARG A 24 6.13 4.37 0.39
N SER A 25 4.99 5.04 0.31
CA SER A 25 3.68 4.45 0.65
C SER A 25 3.31 3.30 -0.29
N VAL A 26 3.53 3.48 -1.60
CA VAL A 26 3.33 2.46 -2.63
C VAL A 26 4.16 1.20 -2.35
N TYR A 27 5.45 1.35 -2.08
CA TYR A 27 6.33 0.21 -1.82
C TYR A 27 5.99 -0.53 -0.53
N LEU A 28 5.61 0.20 0.53
CA LEU A 28 5.20 -0.46 1.77
C LEU A 28 3.93 -1.29 1.55
N ALA A 29 2.92 -0.71 0.91
CA ALA A 29 1.69 -1.42 0.58
C ALA A 29 1.96 -2.61 -0.35
N HIS A 30 2.87 -2.47 -1.32
CA HIS A 30 3.26 -3.56 -2.21
C HIS A 30 3.93 -4.71 -1.48
N LEU A 31 4.86 -4.40 -0.58
CA LEU A 31 5.53 -5.40 0.25
C LEU A 31 4.53 -6.19 1.10
N ILE A 32 3.60 -5.49 1.76
CA ILE A 32 2.58 -6.10 2.62
C ILE A 32 1.62 -6.95 1.77
N ASN A 33 1.11 -6.41 0.65
CA ASN A 33 0.20 -7.12 -0.24
C ASN A 33 0.83 -8.38 -0.84
N ALA A 34 2.12 -8.36 -1.16
CA ALA A 34 2.83 -9.49 -1.76
C ALA A 34 3.11 -10.64 -0.77
N THR A 35 2.95 -10.42 0.54
CA THR A 35 3.38 -11.38 1.56
C THR A 35 2.28 -11.66 2.59
N PRO A 36 1.62 -12.84 2.56
CA PRO A 36 0.48 -13.13 3.43
C PRO A 36 0.76 -12.94 4.93
N ILE A 37 1.92 -13.37 5.43
CA ILE A 37 2.27 -13.17 6.85
C ILE A 37 2.37 -11.68 7.22
N LEU A 38 2.79 -10.81 6.29
CA LEU A 38 2.84 -9.37 6.54
C LEU A 38 1.43 -8.76 6.56
N GLN A 39 0.50 -9.28 5.77
CA GLN A 39 -0.91 -8.86 5.84
C GLN A 39 -1.48 -9.17 7.23
N THR A 40 -1.24 -10.37 7.76
CA THR A 40 -1.71 -10.72 9.10
C THR A 40 -1.03 -9.89 10.19
N ILE A 41 0.30 -9.77 10.15
CA ILE A 41 1.04 -8.93 11.10
C ILE A 41 0.49 -7.50 11.07
N THR A 42 0.27 -6.95 9.88
CA THR A 42 -0.30 -5.61 9.70
C THR A 42 -1.72 -5.53 10.27
N GLY A 43 -2.57 -6.53 10.04
CA GLY A 43 -3.91 -6.61 10.63
C GLY A 43 -3.90 -6.66 12.16
N GLN A 44 -2.97 -7.41 12.76
CA GLN A 44 -2.81 -7.47 14.21
C GLN A 44 -2.30 -6.15 14.79
N MET A 45 -1.46 -5.41 14.05
CA MET A 45 -1.05 -4.05 14.41
C MET A 45 -2.21 -3.07 14.31
N ALA A 46 -2.98 -3.14 13.21
CA ALA A 46 -4.09 -2.22 12.93
C ALA A 46 -5.21 -2.24 13.98
N ARG A 47 -5.36 -3.36 14.70
CA ARG A 47 -6.34 -3.52 15.78
C ARG A 47 -5.89 -2.96 17.12
N ARG A 48 -4.62 -2.57 17.26
CA ARG A 48 -3.99 -2.38 18.58
C ARG A 48 -3.16 -1.12 18.73
N TYR A 49 -2.64 -0.61 17.62
CA TYR A 49 -1.70 0.48 17.65
C TYR A 49 -2.14 1.58 16.69
N ASP A 50 -2.07 2.80 17.17
CA ASP A 50 -2.25 4.03 16.43
C ASP A 50 -1.06 4.96 16.66
N PRO A 51 -0.92 6.03 15.86
CA PRO A 51 0.14 7.01 16.06
C PRO A 51 0.18 7.53 17.51
N GLY A 52 1.36 7.49 18.11
CA GLY A 52 1.60 7.78 19.52
C GLY A 52 1.91 6.54 20.37
N ASP A 53 1.41 5.36 19.98
CA ASP A 53 1.53 4.15 20.79
C ASP A 53 2.95 3.58 20.82
N GLU A 54 3.32 2.99 21.96
CA GLU A 54 4.55 2.23 22.10
C GLU A 54 4.36 0.75 21.78
N ILE A 55 5.34 0.18 21.10
CA ILE A 55 5.34 -1.19 20.61
C ILE A 55 6.59 -1.88 21.12
N ARG A 56 6.40 -2.79 22.08
CA ARG A 56 7.44 -3.73 22.52
C ARG A 56 7.40 -4.96 21.63
N SER A 57 8.51 -5.24 20.94
CA SER A 57 8.57 -6.33 19.96
C SER A 57 8.32 -7.70 20.58
N THR A 58 8.71 -7.92 21.84
CA THR A 58 8.45 -9.17 22.57
C THR A 58 6.96 -9.41 22.78
N ASP A 59 6.24 -8.38 23.20
CA ASP A 59 4.83 -8.47 23.57
C ASP A 59 3.98 -8.62 22.32
N PHE A 60 4.32 -7.87 21.26
CA PHE A 60 3.69 -8.03 19.96
C PHE A 60 3.96 -9.42 19.37
N LEU A 61 5.19 -9.91 19.47
CA LEU A 61 5.57 -11.24 18.97
C LEU A 61 4.86 -12.38 19.70
N HIS A 62 4.67 -12.27 21.02
CA HIS A 62 3.93 -13.26 21.79
C HIS A 62 2.51 -13.45 21.25
N ARG A 63 1.84 -12.34 20.91
CA ARG A 63 0.50 -12.37 20.30
C ARG A 63 0.48 -12.99 18.91
N ILE A 64 1.52 -12.75 18.10
CA ILE A 64 1.64 -13.42 16.80
C ILE A 64 1.85 -14.94 16.97
N TYR A 65 2.54 -15.37 18.03
CA TYR A 65 2.70 -16.79 18.33
C TYR A 65 1.41 -17.47 18.75
N GLU A 66 0.48 -16.77 19.41
CA GLU A 66 -0.84 -17.32 19.74
C GLU A 66 -1.60 -17.74 18.47
N GLU A 67 -1.36 -17.07 17.34
CA GLU A 67 -2.03 -17.36 16.06
C GLU A 67 -1.24 -18.33 15.16
N TYR A 68 0.09 -18.22 15.11
CA TYR A 68 0.94 -18.97 14.17
C TYR A 68 1.85 -20.02 14.80
N GLY A 69 1.85 -20.11 16.12
CA GLY A 69 2.81 -20.89 16.90
C GLY A 69 4.20 -20.25 16.93
N GLN A 70 5.02 -20.76 17.85
CA GLN A 70 6.38 -20.29 18.04
C GLN A 70 7.33 -20.93 17.01
N ARG A 71 7.51 -20.26 15.88
CA ARG A 71 8.44 -20.69 14.80
C ARG A 71 9.49 -19.62 14.56
N GLY A 72 10.75 -20.01 14.39
CA GLY A 72 11.84 -19.06 14.14
C GLY A 72 11.62 -18.16 12.91
N VAL A 73 10.94 -18.68 11.88
CA VAL A 73 10.54 -17.89 10.69
C VAL A 73 9.59 -16.75 11.08
N VAL A 74 8.59 -17.01 11.92
CA VAL A 74 7.63 -16.01 12.41
C VAL A 74 8.35 -14.94 13.24
N THR A 75 9.24 -15.37 14.14
CA THR A 75 10.09 -14.47 14.94
C THR A 75 10.87 -13.49 14.08
N ASN A 76 11.53 -14.02 13.05
CA ASN A 76 12.37 -13.23 12.15
C ASN A 76 11.50 -12.30 11.31
N CYS A 77 10.38 -12.78 10.76
CA CYS A 77 9.44 -11.96 9.99
C CYS A 77 8.95 -10.75 10.80
N VAL A 78 8.47 -10.95 12.03
CA VAL A 78 7.99 -9.83 12.87
C VAL A 78 9.11 -8.84 13.16
N ARG A 79 10.29 -9.30 13.58
CA ARG A 79 11.44 -8.43 13.88
C ARG A 79 11.89 -7.63 12.67
N HIS A 80 12.02 -8.28 11.52
CA HIS A 80 12.39 -7.60 10.28
C HIS A 80 11.31 -6.63 9.83
N PHE A 81 10.03 -6.99 9.95
CA PHE A 81 8.95 -6.09 9.57
C PHE A 81 8.89 -4.84 10.43
N LEU A 82 9.06 -4.93 11.75
CA LEU A 82 9.14 -3.74 12.62
C LEU A 82 10.33 -2.83 12.25
N ARG A 83 11.48 -3.42 11.91
CA ARG A 83 12.63 -2.66 11.40
C ARG A 83 12.33 -2.00 10.06
N THR A 84 11.64 -2.71 9.15
CA THR A 84 11.19 -2.18 7.86
C THR A 84 10.27 -1.00 8.09
N LEU A 85 9.22 -1.13 8.91
CA LEU A 85 8.33 -0.02 9.24
C LEU A 85 9.09 1.18 9.83
N SER A 86 10.13 0.93 10.61
CA SER A 86 10.99 2.01 11.09
C SER A 86 11.82 2.68 10.00
N TRP A 87 12.36 1.91 9.05
CA TRP A 87 13.07 2.45 7.89
C TRP A 87 12.15 3.24 6.95
N PHE A 88 10.91 2.78 6.75
CA PHE A 88 9.87 3.54 6.04
C PHE A 88 9.46 4.80 6.82
N GLY A 89 9.74 4.90 8.12
CA GLY A 89 9.42 6.07 8.94
C GLY A 89 8.02 6.01 9.57
N CYS A 90 7.36 4.86 9.53
CA CYS A 90 6.12 4.65 10.26
C CYS A 90 6.38 4.50 11.77
N LEU A 91 7.51 3.85 12.11
CA LEU A 91 7.93 3.63 13.49
C LEU A 91 9.22 4.39 13.83
N LYS A 92 9.26 4.99 15.00
CA LYS A 92 10.49 5.52 15.59
C LYS A 92 11.03 4.51 16.58
N ARG A 93 12.28 4.07 16.41
CA ARG A 93 12.93 3.20 17.40
C ARG A 93 13.30 4.01 18.64
N LEU A 94 12.83 3.59 19.81
CA LEU A 94 13.14 4.21 21.10
C LEU A 94 14.32 3.53 21.79
N ALA A 95 14.35 2.19 21.74
CA ALA A 95 15.38 1.35 22.33
C ALA A 95 15.51 0.03 21.54
N PRO A 96 16.44 -0.88 21.89
CA PRO A 96 16.40 -2.24 21.36
C PRO A 96 15.03 -2.89 21.60
N ASN A 97 14.39 -3.38 20.53
CA ASN A 97 13.07 -4.03 20.55
C ASN A 97 11.90 -3.15 21.05
N GLN A 98 12.08 -1.83 21.13
CA GLN A 98 11.02 -0.89 21.50
C GLN A 98 10.89 0.20 20.44
N TYR A 99 9.67 0.38 19.97
CA TYR A 99 9.31 1.32 18.94
C TYR A 99 8.15 2.20 19.42
N ARG A 100 7.98 3.35 18.78
CA ARG A 100 6.78 4.16 18.85
C ARG A 100 6.19 4.28 17.46
N PHE A 101 4.88 4.17 17.33
CA PHE A 101 4.21 4.54 16.09
C PHE A 101 4.29 6.05 15.94
N ASP A 102 5.09 6.51 14.98
CA ASP A 102 5.42 7.94 14.84
C ASP A 102 4.43 8.64 13.92
N ALA A 103 4.29 8.15 12.68
CA ALA A 103 3.42 8.79 11.69
C ALA A 103 2.91 7.79 10.64
N ARG A 104 1.78 8.13 10.02
CA ARG A 104 1.33 7.46 8.79
C ARG A 104 2.03 8.09 7.59
N LEU A 105 2.28 7.29 6.56
CA LEU A 105 2.96 7.75 5.34
C LEU A 105 2.00 8.52 4.44
N PRO A 106 2.38 9.72 3.96
CA PRO A 106 1.57 10.43 3.00
C PRO A 106 1.44 9.62 1.70
N VAL A 107 0.25 9.66 1.12
CA VAL A 107 0.00 9.13 -0.22
C VAL A 107 0.07 10.29 -1.19
N ALA A 108 1.07 10.25 -2.07
CA ALA A 108 1.15 11.19 -3.17
C ALA A 108 0.09 10.85 -4.21
N GLU A 109 -0.59 11.89 -4.69
CA GLU A 109 -1.69 11.76 -5.62
C GLU A 109 -1.25 11.07 -6.92
N GLU A 110 -0.11 11.46 -7.48
CA GLU A 110 0.39 10.95 -8.77
C GLU A 110 0.76 9.46 -8.73
N THR A 111 1.01 8.93 -7.53
CA THR A 111 1.35 7.53 -7.32
C THR A 111 0.19 6.70 -6.80
N PHE A 112 -0.96 7.32 -6.54
CA PHE A 112 -2.15 6.65 -6.02
C PHE A 112 -2.65 5.48 -6.90
N PRO A 113 -2.66 5.57 -8.25
CA PRO A 113 -3.05 4.42 -9.07
C PRO A 113 -2.16 3.18 -8.86
N LEU A 114 -0.89 3.36 -8.46
CA LEU A 114 0.02 2.26 -8.14
C LEU A 114 -0.37 1.56 -6.82
N LEU A 115 -0.94 2.28 -5.85
CA LEU A 115 -1.49 1.69 -4.62
C LEU A 115 -2.68 0.80 -4.94
N VAL A 116 -3.60 1.29 -5.78
CA VAL A 116 -4.77 0.52 -6.23
C VAL A 116 -4.33 -0.74 -6.97
N TYR A 117 -3.39 -0.61 -7.91
CA TYR A 117 -2.79 -1.75 -8.60
C TYR A 117 -2.18 -2.77 -7.63
N SER A 118 -1.41 -2.28 -6.66
CA SER A 118 -0.77 -3.17 -5.68
C SER A 118 -1.79 -3.97 -4.86
N TRP A 119 -2.91 -3.36 -4.49
CA TRP A 119 -3.97 -4.01 -3.72
C TRP A 119 -4.68 -5.09 -4.53
N LEU A 120 -5.04 -4.77 -5.78
CA LEU A 120 -5.65 -5.71 -6.71
C LEU A 120 -4.72 -6.90 -7.00
N ARG A 121 -3.43 -6.64 -7.21
CA ARG A 121 -2.42 -7.70 -7.44
C ARG A 121 -2.24 -8.62 -6.23
N GLY A 122 -2.49 -8.12 -5.02
CA GLY A 122 -2.50 -8.92 -3.80
C GLY A 122 -3.70 -9.87 -3.66
N GLY A 123 -4.65 -9.83 -4.60
CA GLY A 123 -5.88 -10.65 -4.56
C GLY A 123 -6.92 -10.17 -3.55
N LEU A 124 -6.74 -8.97 -2.99
CA LEU A 124 -7.59 -8.42 -1.92
C LEU A 124 -8.72 -7.52 -2.44
N GLY A 125 -8.74 -7.20 -3.73
CA GLY A 125 -9.69 -6.27 -4.33
C GLY A 125 -10.66 -6.93 -5.30
N SER A 126 -11.81 -6.29 -5.46
CA SER A 126 -12.83 -6.62 -6.46
C SER A 126 -12.71 -5.67 -7.66
N HIS A 127 -13.28 -6.05 -8.80
CA HIS A 127 -13.46 -5.15 -9.95
C HIS A 127 -14.31 -3.92 -9.64
N GLN A 128 -15.14 -4.04 -8.61
CA GLN A 128 -15.97 -2.96 -8.11
C GLN A 128 -15.79 -2.84 -6.61
N PHE A 129 -15.54 -1.62 -6.15
CA PHE A 129 -15.30 -1.34 -4.75
C PHE A 129 -15.67 0.11 -4.42
N THR A 130 -15.86 0.41 -3.16
CA THR A 130 -16.03 1.77 -2.64
C THR A 130 -14.71 2.33 -2.12
N PRO A 131 -14.53 3.67 -2.07
CA PRO A 131 -13.37 4.27 -1.41
C PRO A 131 -13.19 3.83 0.03
N SER A 132 -14.30 3.61 0.75
CA SER A 132 -14.28 3.10 2.13
C SER A 132 -13.75 1.66 2.20
N GLU A 133 -14.29 0.75 1.36
CA GLU A 133 -13.79 -0.63 1.29
C GLU A 133 -12.30 -0.70 0.97
N PHE A 134 -11.81 0.19 0.09
CA PHE A 134 -10.39 0.34 -0.17
C PHE A 134 -9.64 0.87 1.05
N GLY A 135 -10.07 2.01 1.61
CA GLY A 135 -9.38 2.68 2.70
C GLY A 135 -9.33 1.88 4.01
N GLU A 136 -10.32 1.02 4.27
CA GLU A 136 -10.40 0.20 5.49
C GLU A 136 -9.52 -1.04 5.46
N GLN A 137 -8.88 -1.36 4.33
CA GLN A 137 -8.00 -2.52 4.24
C GLN A 137 -6.82 -2.40 5.21
N PRO A 138 -6.51 -3.46 6.00
CA PRO A 138 -5.41 -3.43 6.95
C PRO A 138 -4.06 -3.06 6.32
N VAL A 139 -3.83 -3.44 5.06
CA VAL A 139 -2.59 -3.11 4.33
C VAL A 139 -2.30 -1.60 4.26
N PHE A 140 -3.34 -0.75 4.37
CA PHE A 140 -3.19 0.70 4.35
C PHE A 140 -3.18 1.33 5.74
N HIS A 141 -3.09 0.54 6.80
CA HIS A 141 -3.06 1.05 8.18
C HIS A 141 -1.93 2.05 8.43
N PHE A 142 -0.77 1.87 7.78
CA PHE A 142 0.38 2.76 7.89
C PHE A 142 0.34 3.94 6.91
N LEU A 143 -0.74 4.12 6.15
CA LEU A 143 -0.87 5.19 5.17
C LEU A 143 -1.84 6.26 5.66
N ASP A 144 -1.55 7.52 5.34
CA ASP A 144 -2.48 8.61 5.51
C ASP A 144 -3.57 8.53 4.44
N LYS A 145 -4.82 8.53 4.88
CA LYS A 145 -5.99 8.23 4.05
C LYS A 145 -6.81 9.48 3.72
N ALA A 146 -6.45 10.64 4.28
CA ALA A 146 -7.27 11.85 4.20
C ALA A 146 -7.59 12.27 2.75
N GLY A 147 -6.64 12.11 1.83
CA GLY A 147 -6.80 12.50 0.41
C GLY A 147 -7.34 11.41 -0.52
N LEU A 148 -7.54 10.17 -0.06
CA LEU A 148 -7.91 9.06 -0.96
C LEU A 148 -9.22 9.28 -1.73
N PRO A 149 -10.30 9.81 -1.11
CA PRO A 149 -11.55 10.07 -1.85
C PRO A 149 -11.34 11.00 -3.05
N ASP A 150 -10.58 12.07 -2.88
CA ASP A 150 -10.30 13.03 -3.96
C ASP A 150 -9.46 12.42 -5.07
N TYR A 151 -8.50 11.56 -4.70
CA TYR A 151 -7.68 10.86 -5.69
C TYR A 151 -8.50 9.91 -6.55
N PHE A 152 -9.51 9.24 -5.97
CA PHE A 152 -10.46 8.45 -6.75
C PHE A 152 -11.20 9.30 -7.79
N LEU A 153 -11.66 10.49 -7.42
CA LEU A 153 -12.36 11.36 -8.37
C LEU A 153 -11.44 11.85 -9.48
N LYS A 154 -10.19 12.22 -9.16
CA LYS A 154 -9.24 12.78 -10.13
C LYS A 154 -8.87 11.80 -11.25
N PHE A 155 -8.71 10.53 -10.90
CA PHE A 155 -8.34 9.48 -11.85
C PHE A 155 -9.55 8.77 -12.48
N SER A 156 -10.76 9.25 -12.17
CA SER A 156 -11.98 8.85 -12.86
C SER A 156 -11.86 9.12 -14.36
N GLY A 157 -12.35 8.19 -15.17
CA GLY A 157 -12.24 8.28 -16.61
C GLY A 157 -10.89 7.82 -17.17
N VAL A 158 -9.87 7.62 -16.33
CA VAL A 158 -8.58 7.03 -16.75
C VAL A 158 -8.50 5.56 -16.34
N PHE A 159 -8.55 5.28 -15.04
CA PHE A 159 -8.34 3.92 -14.52
C PHE A 159 -9.65 3.23 -14.08
N TRP A 160 -10.62 4.02 -13.64
CA TRP A 160 -11.93 3.55 -13.19
C TRP A 160 -13.03 4.55 -13.59
N VAL A 161 -14.28 4.15 -13.38
CA VAL A 161 -15.46 5.00 -13.51
C VAL A 161 -16.08 5.13 -12.13
N VAL A 162 -16.48 6.35 -11.76
CA VAL A 162 -17.22 6.62 -10.51
C VAL A 162 -18.71 6.64 -10.82
N GLU A 163 -19.45 5.71 -10.21
CA GLU A 163 -20.91 5.69 -10.21
C GLU A 163 -21.43 6.19 -8.85
N LYS A 164 -22.28 7.21 -8.86
CA LYS A 164 -22.99 7.65 -7.65
C LYS A 164 -24.31 6.88 -7.55
N ARG A 165 -24.45 6.01 -6.54
CA ARG A 165 -25.71 5.30 -6.26
C ARG A 165 -26.07 5.43 -4.79
N MET A 166 -27.27 5.94 -4.50
CA MET A 166 -27.81 6.06 -3.13
C MET A 166 -26.86 6.73 -2.14
N GLY A 167 -26.13 7.78 -2.57
CA GLY A 167 -25.19 8.51 -1.71
C GLY A 167 -23.84 7.82 -1.50
N LEU A 168 -23.59 6.68 -2.15
CA LEU A 168 -22.30 5.99 -2.14
C LEU A 168 -21.62 6.10 -3.51
N ASP A 169 -20.34 6.48 -3.49
CA ASP A 169 -19.49 6.48 -4.67
C ASP A 169 -18.91 5.07 -4.86
N ARG A 170 -19.25 4.43 -5.99
CA ARG A 170 -18.74 3.12 -6.38
C ARG A 170 -17.73 3.27 -7.52
N MET A 171 -16.56 2.67 -7.34
CA MET A 171 -15.50 2.62 -8.32
C MET A 171 -15.62 1.32 -9.12
N THR A 172 -15.68 1.42 -10.45
CA THR A 172 -15.61 0.26 -11.36
C THR A 172 -14.34 0.37 -12.18
N LEU A 173 -13.46 -0.63 -12.09
CA LEU A 173 -12.23 -0.67 -12.90
C LEU A 173 -12.59 -0.72 -14.39
N LYS A 174 -11.93 0.12 -15.20
CA LYS A 174 -12.07 0.07 -16.66
C LYS A 174 -11.44 -1.19 -17.27
N HIS A 175 -10.48 -1.77 -16.56
CA HIS A 175 -9.72 -2.93 -16.99
C HIS A 175 -9.90 -4.06 -15.98
N THR A 176 -10.60 -5.12 -16.38
CA THR A 176 -10.89 -6.26 -15.50
C THR A 176 -9.71 -7.22 -15.37
N ARG A 177 -8.78 -7.20 -16.33
CA ARG A 177 -7.53 -7.96 -16.27
C ARG A 177 -6.44 -7.10 -15.67
N ILE A 178 -5.70 -7.66 -14.71
CA ILE A 178 -4.62 -6.95 -14.02
C ILE A 178 -3.51 -6.55 -14.99
N GLU A 179 -3.27 -7.35 -16.03
CA GLU A 179 -2.30 -7.07 -17.09
C GLU A 179 -2.70 -5.84 -17.90
N SER A 180 -3.99 -5.68 -18.22
CA SER A 180 -4.49 -4.51 -18.94
C SER A 180 -4.40 -3.24 -18.09
N LEU A 181 -4.65 -3.34 -16.78
CA LEU A 181 -4.43 -2.22 -15.86
C LEU A 181 -2.94 -1.85 -15.78
N GLU A 182 -2.06 -2.84 -15.73
CA GLU A 182 -0.60 -2.63 -15.73
C GLU A 182 -0.12 -1.89 -16.97
N GLU A 183 -0.60 -2.27 -18.16
CA GLU A 183 -0.26 -1.61 -19.42
C GLU A 183 -0.69 -0.13 -19.44
N VAL A 184 -1.90 0.17 -18.97
CA VAL A 184 -2.42 1.54 -18.91
C VAL A 184 -1.63 2.37 -17.90
N LEU A 185 -1.25 1.78 -16.77
CA LEU A 185 -0.38 2.44 -15.79
C LEU A 185 1.03 2.70 -16.35
N LEU A 186 1.62 1.74 -17.05
CA LEU A 186 2.91 1.92 -17.73
C LEU A 186 2.82 3.06 -18.77
N ASN A 187 1.75 3.11 -19.56
CA ASN A 187 1.53 4.19 -20.52
C ASN A 187 1.37 5.55 -19.83
N HIS A 188 0.64 5.61 -18.71
CA HIS A 188 0.48 6.82 -17.92
C HIS A 188 1.81 7.29 -17.29
N LEU A 189 2.65 6.37 -16.84
CA LEU A 189 3.99 6.69 -16.35
C LEU A 189 4.91 7.19 -17.47
N ASN A 190 4.81 6.62 -18.66
CA ASN A 190 5.65 7.00 -19.80
C ASN A 190 5.15 8.27 -20.52
N CYS A 191 3.92 8.72 -20.28
CA CYS A 191 3.42 9.95 -20.85
C CYS A 191 4.19 11.15 -20.26
N PRO A 192 4.81 12.01 -21.09
CA PRO A 192 5.43 13.23 -20.61
C PRO A 192 4.36 14.10 -19.93
N PRO A 193 4.70 14.86 -18.87
CA PRO A 193 3.76 15.83 -18.33
C PRO A 193 3.30 16.73 -19.49
N PRO A 194 2.01 17.09 -19.59
CA PRO A 194 1.59 18.09 -20.56
C PRO A 194 2.49 19.31 -20.36
N CYS A 195 3.10 19.81 -21.43
CA CYS A 195 3.81 21.08 -21.40
C CYS A 195 2.86 22.08 -20.77
N GLN A 196 3.08 22.44 -19.51
CA GLN A 196 2.39 23.56 -18.90
C GLN A 196 2.85 24.75 -19.73
N GLY A 197 1.96 25.22 -20.60
CA GLY A 197 2.18 26.40 -21.42
C GLY A 197 2.61 27.55 -20.51
N MET A 198 3.59 28.28 -21.03
CA MET A 198 4.26 29.44 -20.43
C MET A 198 3.32 30.42 -19.73
#